data_AF-A0A829LK43-F1
#
_entry.id   AF-A0A829LK43-F1
#
_cell.length_a   1.000
_cell.length_b   1.000
_cell.length_c   1.000
_cell.angle_alpha   90.00
_cell.angle_beta   90.00
_cell.angle_gamma   90.00
#
_symmetry.space_group_name_H-M   'P 1'
#
loop_
_entity.id
_entity.type
_entity.pdbx_description
1 polymer ?
#
loop_
_entity_poly.entity_id
_entity_poly.type
_entity_poly.pdbx_seq_one_letter_code
_entity_poly.pdbx_strand_id
1 'polypeptide(L)' 'MTPDEIKVGQVANQLIKAGEHLLNDTNRLVLHEPMTRSEAIAEHDAIIEQAEKLVLYAKDWKHEVTGRF' A
#
# COMPACT_ATOMS: atom_id res chain seq x y z
N MET A 1 6.16 -14.64 -22.18
CA MET A 1 6.29 -14.50 -20.72
C MET A 1 6.03 -15.85 -20.08
N THR A 2 6.87 -16.27 -19.15
CA THR A 2 6.64 -17.46 -18.31
C THR A 2 5.53 -17.17 -17.29
N PRO A 3 4.89 -18.20 -16.71
CA PRO A 3 3.91 -18.01 -15.63
C PRO A 3 4.47 -17.18 -14.45
N ASP A 4 5.75 -17.37 -14.12
CA ASP A 4 6.43 -16.65 -13.05
C ASP A 4 6.62 -15.16 -13.40
N GLU A 5 6.96 -14.83 -14.64
CA GLU A 5 7.07 -13.44 -15.11
C GLU A 5 5.73 -12.70 -15.07
N ILE A 6 4.64 -13.39 -15.42
CA ILE A 6 3.27 -12.83 -15.32
C ILE A 6 2.94 -12.54 -13.86
N LYS A 7 3.28 -13.47 -12.95
CA LYS A 7 3.01 -13.35 -11.52
C LYS A 7 3.81 -12.21 -10.88
N VAL A 8 5.11 -12.11 -11.18
CA VAL A 8 5.95 -10.99 -10.72
C VAL A 8 5.42 -9.65 -11.22
N GLY A 9 5.02 -9.56 -12.49
CA GLY A 9 4.44 -8.34 -13.06
C GLY A 9 3.12 -7.94 -12.39
N GLN A 10 2.24 -8.90 -12.08
CA GLN A 10 0.98 -8.67 -11.38
C GLN A 10 1.22 -8.12 -9.98
N VAL A 11 2.14 -8.73 -9.23
CA VAL A 11 2.43 -8.31 -7.86
C VAL A 11 3.10 -6.94 -7.81
N ALA A 12 4.06 -6.69 -8.71
CA ALA A 12 4.67 -5.36 -8.87
C ALA A 12 3.61 -4.28 -9.17
N ASN A 13 2.63 -4.58 -10.03
CA ASN A 13 1.54 -3.67 -10.34
C ASN A 13 0.62 -3.40 -9.12
N GLN A 14 0.38 -4.40 -8.28
CA GLN A 14 -0.39 -4.21 -7.04
C GLN A 14 0.37 -3.33 -6.03
N LEU A 15 1.68 -3.52 -5.90
CA LEU A 15 2.53 -2.68 -5.04
C LEU A 15 2.55 -1.22 -5.50
N ILE A 16 2.64 -0.99 -6.82
CA ILE A 16 2.56 0.35 -7.40
C ILE A 16 1.23 1.02 -7.02
N LYS A 17 0.10 0.33 -7.27
CA LYS A 17 -1.23 0.87 -6.95
C LYS A 17 -1.40 1.17 -5.47
N ALA A 18 -0.95 0.27 -4.60
CA ALA A 18 -0.98 0.49 -3.15
C ALA A 18 -0.14 1.71 -2.75
N GLY A 19 1.03 1.89 -3.37
CA GLY A 19 1.87 3.07 -3.17
C GLY A 19 1.22 4.37 -3.66
N GLU A 20 0.51 4.33 -4.79
CA GLU A 20 -0.26 5.47 -5.31
C GLU A 20 -1.39 5.87 -4.35
N HIS A 21 -2.10 4.89 -3.76
CA HIS A 21 -3.12 5.18 -2.74
C HIS A 21 -2.52 5.87 -1.52
N LEU A 22 -1.42 5.33 -0.98
CA LEU A 22 -0.73 5.92 0.17
C LEU A 22 -0.22 7.34 -0.14
N LEU A 23 0.34 7.57 -1.33
CA LEU A 23 0.77 8.88 -1.77
C LEU A 23 -0.41 9.86 -1.88
N ASN A 24 -1.53 9.42 -2.42
CA ASN A 24 -2.72 10.26 -2.56
C ASN A 24 -3.32 10.63 -1.19
N ASP A 25 -3.40 9.68 -0.26
CA ASP A 25 -3.92 9.92 1.09
C ASP A 25 -2.99 10.85 1.89
N THR A 26 -1.67 10.67 1.79
CA THR A 26 -0.69 11.55 2.44
C THR A 26 -0.68 12.95 1.83
N ASN A 27 -0.82 13.08 0.50
CA ASN A 27 -0.98 14.37 -0.16
C ASN A 27 -2.27 15.08 0.27
N ARG A 28 -3.37 14.35 0.47
CA ARG A 28 -4.63 14.92 0.96
C ARG A 28 -4.44 15.58 2.33
N LEU A 29 -3.71 14.94 3.25
CA LEU A 29 -3.41 15.53 4.56
C LEU A 29 -2.57 16.82 4.48
N VAL A 30 -1.65 16.91 3.52
CA VAL A 30 -0.84 18.12 3.31
C VAL A 30 -1.70 19.28 2.79
N LEU A 31 -2.67 18.99 1.92
CA LEU A 31 -3.53 20.00 1.30
C LEU A 31 -4.75 20.36 2.15
N HIS A 32 -5.26 19.41 2.92
CA HIS A 32 -6.46 19.51 3.74
C HIS A 32 -6.13 19.01 5.14
N GLU A 33 -5.68 19.93 6.00
CA GLU A 33 -5.43 19.62 7.40
C GLU A 33 -6.76 19.29 8.10
N PRO A 34 -6.82 18.19 8.89
CA PRO A 34 -8.01 17.87 9.68
C PRO A 34 -8.36 19.01 10.64
N MET A 35 -9.62 19.44 10.63
CA MET A 35 -10.08 20.53 11.49
C MET A 35 -10.45 20.05 12.89
N THR A 36 -10.70 18.75 13.03
CA THR A 36 -11.08 18.13 14.31
C THR A 36 -10.18 16.94 14.63
N ARG A 37 -10.12 16.60 15.92
CA ARG A 37 -9.42 15.41 16.40
C ARG A 37 -9.98 14.12 15.77
N SER A 38 -11.29 14.04 15.59
CA SER A 38 -11.93 12.85 15.01
C SER A 38 -11.58 12.66 13.54
N GLU A 39 -11.56 13.74 12.76
CA GLU A 39 -11.08 13.71 11.36
C GLU A 39 -9.61 13.31 11.30
N ALA A 40 -8.78 13.86 12.18
CA ALA A 40 -7.37 13.49 12.24
C ALA A 40 -7.21 11.99 12.50
N ILE A 41 -7.93 11.43 13.47
CA ILE A 41 -7.89 9.98 13.76
C ILE A 41 -8.29 9.18 12.52
N ALA A 42 -9.41 9.53 11.87
CA ALA A 42 -9.89 8.81 10.70
C ALA A 42 -8.88 8.82 9.53
N GLU A 43 -8.26 9.97 9.25
CA GLU A 43 -7.25 10.08 8.19
C GLU A 43 -5.98 9.28 8.54
N HIS A 44 -5.53 9.31 9.79
CA HIS A 44 -4.35 8.55 10.22
C HIS A 44 -4.61 7.04 10.20
N ASP A 45 -5.78 6.59 10.66
CA ASP A 45 -6.17 5.18 10.62
C ASP A 45 -6.23 4.66 9.17
N ALA A 46 -6.76 5.45 8.24
CA ALA A 46 -6.78 5.10 6.82
C ALA A 46 -5.37 4.95 6.24
N ILE A 47 -4.45 5.87 6.56
CA ILE A 47 -3.06 5.79 6.10
C ILE A 47 -2.35 4.55 6.67
N ILE A 48 -2.56 4.26 7.95
CA ILE A 48 -2.00 3.06 8.60
C ILE A 48 -2.51 1.80 7.90
N GLU A 49 -3.82 1.69 7.67
CA GLU A 49 -4.42 0.54 7.00
C GLU A 49 -3.81 0.31 5.60
N GLN A 50 -3.60 1.37 4.83
CA GLN A 50 -2.99 1.25 3.49
C GLN A 50 -1.50 0.89 3.55
N ALA A 51 -0.76 1.42 4.52
CA ALA A 51 0.64 1.04 4.74
C ALA A 51 0.77 -0.43 5.15
N GLU A 52 -0.11 -0.92 6.03
CA GLU A 52 -0.13 -2.32 6.45
C GLU A 52 -0.43 -3.26 5.29
N LYS A 53 -1.40 -2.93 4.43
CA LYS A 53 -1.69 -3.70 3.20
C LYS A 53 -0.50 -3.74 2.25
N LEU A 54 0.20 -2.61 2.07
CA LEU A 54 1.39 -2.54 1.23
C LEU A 54 2.50 -3.46 1.75
N VAL A 55 2.74 -3.46 3.07
CA VAL A 55 3.70 -4.36 3.70
C VAL A 55 3.29 -5.83 3.54
N LEU A 56 2.01 -6.15 3.69
CA LEU A 56 1.50 -7.50 3.49
C LEU A 56 1.74 -7.99 2.06
N TYR A 57 1.38 -7.19 1.05
CA TYR A 57 1.63 -7.55 -0.35
C TYR A 57 3.11 -7.71 -0.68
N ALA A 58 3.98 -6.88 -0.08
CA ALA A 58 5.42 -7.02 -0.27
C ALA A 58 5.96 -8.32 0.35
N LYS A 59 5.43 -8.73 1.51
CA LYS A 59 5.77 -10.00 2.17
C LYS A 59 5.28 -11.20 1.37
N ASP A 60 4.04 -11.16 0.89
CA ASP A 60 3.47 -12.21 0.06
C ASP A 60 4.30 -12.38 -1.22
N TRP A 61 4.69 -11.27 -1.85
CA TRP A 61 5.60 -11.30 -2.99
C TRP A 61 6.93 -11.98 -2.69
N LYS A 62 7.60 -11.55 -1.60
CA LYS A 62 8.85 -12.16 -1.16
C LYS A 62 8.66 -13.66 -0.94
N HIS A 63 7.55 -14.06 -0.33
CA HIS A 63 7.24 -15.47 -0.10
C HIS A 63 7.03 -16.22 -1.42
N GLU A 64 6.29 -15.66 -2.38
CA GLU A 64 6.06 -16.29 -3.67
C GLU A 64 7.34 -16.47 -4.49
N VAL A 65 8.28 -15.51 -4.42
CA VAL A 65 9.54 -15.56 -5.16
C VAL A 65 10.59 -16.43 -4.47
N THR A 66 10.64 -16.41 -3.13
CA THR A 66 11.74 -17.03 -2.36
C THR A 66 11.34 -18.24 -1.53
N GLY A 67 10.03 -18.48 -1.36
CA GLY A 67 9.46 -19.48 -0.46
C GLY A 67 9.57 -19.11 1.03
N ARG A 68 9.96 -17.87 1.38
CA ARG A 68 10.26 -17.45 2.76
C ARG A 68 9.49 -16.17 3.16
N PHE A 69 8.89 -16.18 4.35
CA PHE A 69 8.28 -14.98 4.96
C PHE A 69 9.33 -14.04 5.55
#